data_AF-A0A8J3RCM4-F1
#
_entry.id   AF-A0A8J3RCM4-F1
#
_cell.length_a   1.000
_cell.length_b   1.000
_cell.length_c   1.000
_cell.angle_alpha   90.00
_cell.angle_beta   90.00
_cell.angle_gamma   90.00
#
_symmetry.space_group_name_H-M   'P 1'
#
loop_
_entity.id
_entity.type
_entity.pdbx_description
1 polymer ?
#
loop_
_entity_poly.entity_id
_entity_poly.type
_entity_poly.pdbx_seq_one_letter_code
_entity_poly.pdbx_strand_id
1 'polypeptide(L)'
;MAEEVFAEELPWLKWLPAEARSECVTELLDHLLAGAETGLLVPFARVLREWMSTAEIYRNAGQCSGVHAGGEGPRGSALWGASVPER
;
A
#
# COMPACT_ATOMS: atom_id res chain seq x y z
N MET A 1 -4.48 -14.70 -20.34
CA MET A 1 -4.13 -15.37 -19.05
C MET A 1 -5.14 -14.94 -17.99
N ALA A 2 -5.37 -15.72 -16.93
CA ALA A 2 -6.42 -15.41 -15.93
C ALA A 2 -6.33 -13.97 -15.40
N GLU A 3 -5.11 -13.46 -15.21
CA GLU A 3 -4.83 -12.08 -14.79
C GLU A 3 -5.42 -11.01 -15.72
N GLU A 4 -5.44 -11.23 -17.03
CA GLU A 4 -5.98 -10.26 -18.00
C GLU A 4 -7.50 -10.14 -17.87
N VAL A 5 -8.19 -11.27 -17.73
CA VAL A 5 -9.65 -11.31 -17.52
C VAL A 5 -10.02 -10.69 -16.18
N PHE A 6 -9.26 -10.96 -15.13
CA PHE A 6 -9.47 -10.34 -13.83
C PHE A 6 -9.16 -8.85 -13.83
N ALA A 7 -8.19 -8.37 -14.62
CA ALA A 7 -7.91 -6.94 -14.70
C ALA A 7 -9.03 -6.14 -15.39
N GLU A 8 -9.80 -6.76 -16.29
CA GLU A 8 -11.01 -6.18 -16.88
C GLU A 8 -12.15 -6.06 -15.86
N GLU A 9 -12.37 -7.12 -15.08
CA GLU A 9 -13.44 -7.17 -14.06
C GLU A 9 -13.08 -6.44 -12.76
N LEU A 10 -11.79 -6.36 -12.43
CA LEU A 10 -11.24 -5.74 -11.22
C LEU A 10 -10.18 -4.69 -11.59
N PRO A 11 -10.61 -3.47 -11.98
CA PRO A 11 -9.70 -2.44 -12.48
C PRO A 11 -8.64 -1.96 -11.49
N TRP A 12 -8.81 -2.24 -10.20
CA TRP A 12 -7.85 -1.89 -9.15
C TRP A 12 -6.63 -2.82 -9.10
N LEU A 13 -6.69 -4.01 -9.72
CA LEU A 13 -5.54 -4.93 -9.80
C LEU A 13 -4.34 -4.28 -10.51
N LYS A 14 -4.58 -3.40 -11.48
CA LYS A 14 -3.51 -2.66 -12.18
C LYS A 14 -2.71 -1.73 -11.28
N TRP A 15 -3.22 -1.40 -10.09
CA TRP A 15 -2.50 -0.60 -9.10
C TRP A 15 -1.48 -1.42 -8.30
N LEU A 16 -1.59 -2.76 -8.32
CA LEU A 16 -0.63 -3.64 -7.68
C LEU A 16 0.61 -3.87 -8.56
N PRO A 17 1.80 -4.08 -7.93
CA PRO A 17 3.00 -4.52 -8.64
C PRO A 17 2.80 -5.93 -9.23
N ALA A 18 3.59 -6.26 -10.26
CA ALA A 18 3.39 -7.49 -11.04
C ALA A 18 3.43 -8.75 -10.18
N GLU A 19 4.33 -8.78 -9.21
CA GLU A 19 4.52 -9.89 -8.28
C GLU A 19 3.33 -10.05 -7.34
N ALA A 20 2.77 -8.95 -6.83
CA ALA A 20 1.61 -8.99 -5.95
C ALA A 20 0.30 -9.28 -6.69
N ARG A 21 0.22 -8.98 -8.01
CA ARG A 21 -0.96 -9.30 -8.82
C ARG A 21 -1.19 -10.81 -8.94
N SER A 22 -0.13 -11.57 -9.24
CA SER A 22 -0.25 -13.02 -9.39
C SER A 22 -0.57 -13.71 -8.07
N GLU A 23 0.01 -13.23 -6.96
CA GLU A 23 -0.33 -13.67 -5.60
C GLU A 23 -1.80 -13.38 -5.26
N CYS A 24 -2.26 -12.14 -5.50
CA CYS A 24 -3.64 -11.73 -5.25
C CYS A 24 -4.65 -12.59 -6.04
N VAL A 25 -4.42 -12.81 -7.34
CA VAL A 25 -5.32 -13.62 -8.18
C VAL A 25 -5.36 -15.08 -7.69
N THR A 26 -4.21 -15.64 -7.33
CA THR A 26 -4.12 -17.03 -6.83
C THR A 26 -4.92 -17.17 -5.54
N GLU A 27 -4.72 -16.28 -4.57
CA GLU A 27 -5.40 -16.34 -3.27
C GLU A 27 -6.91 -16.14 -3.39
N LEU A 28 -7.36 -15.23 -4.28
CA LEU A 28 -8.78 -15.03 -4.56
C LEU A 28 -9.42 -16.27 -5.18
N LEU A 29 -8.73 -16.92 -6.12
CA LEU A 29 -9.22 -18.15 -6.75
C LEU A 29 -9.29 -19.31 -5.77
N ASP A 30 -8.30 -19.46 -4.89
CA ASP A 30 -8.29 -20.50 -3.86
C ASP A 30 -9.49 -20.36 -2.91
N HIS A 31 -9.76 -19.14 -2.44
CA HIS A 31 -10.92 -18.89 -1.58
C HIS A 31 -12.25 -18.98 -2.32
N LEU A 32 -12.30 -18.64 -3.61
CA LEU A 32 -13.50 -18.80 -4.42
C LEU A 32 -13.82 -20.29 -4.63
N LEU A 33 -12.81 -21.12 -4.93
CA LEU A 33 -12.96 -22.55 -5.12
C LEU A 33 -13.39 -23.23 -3.80
N ALA A 34 -12.71 -22.94 -2.70
CA ALA A 34 -13.11 -23.42 -1.39
C ALA A 34 -14.52 -22.98 -1.00
N GLY A 35 -14.91 -21.75 -1.36
CA GLY A 35 -16.26 -21.23 -1.17
C GLY A 35 -17.32 -21.94 -2.02
N ALA A 36 -16.98 -22.38 -3.23
CA ALA A 36 -17.87 -23.19 -4.08
C ALA A 36 -18.08 -24.59 -3.50
N GLU A 37 -17.05 -25.19 -2.89
CA GLU A 37 -17.15 -26.49 -2.22
C GLU A 37 -17.92 -26.42 -0.89
N THR A 38 -17.71 -25.36 -0.12
CA THR A 38 -18.27 -25.20 1.24
C THR A 38 -19.58 -24.42 1.27
N GLY A 39 -19.93 -23.71 0.20
CA GLY A 39 -21.04 -22.75 0.14
C GLY A 39 -20.79 -21.44 0.90
N LEU A 40 -19.58 -21.21 1.41
CA LEU A 40 -19.24 -20.04 2.24
C LEU A 40 -18.30 -19.09 1.49
N LEU A 41 -18.84 -17.95 1.03
CA LEU A 41 -18.06 -16.91 0.32
C LEU A 41 -17.49 -15.82 1.23
N VAL A 42 -17.72 -15.90 2.54
CA VAL A 42 -17.21 -14.90 3.51
C VAL A 42 -15.67 -14.79 3.48
N PRO A 43 -14.89 -15.89 3.43
CA PRO A 43 -13.43 -15.81 3.32
C PRO A 43 -12.99 -15.08 2.05
N PHE A 44 -13.59 -15.40 0.91
CA PHE A 44 -13.34 -14.73 -0.36
C PHE A 44 -13.61 -13.22 -0.29
N ALA A 45 -14.78 -12.82 0.23
CA ALA A 45 -15.14 -11.40 0.34
C ALA A 45 -14.20 -10.61 1.26
N ARG A 46 -13.66 -11.27 2.29
CA ARG A 46 -12.66 -10.68 3.19
C ARG A 46 -11.33 -10.43 2.47
N VAL A 47 -10.79 -11.45 1.82
CA VAL A 47 -9.52 -11.37 1.10
C VAL A 47 -9.61 -10.35 -0.04
N LEU A 48 -10.73 -10.30 -0.76
CA LEU A 48 -11.00 -9.27 -1.76
C LEU A 48 -10.88 -7.85 -1.20
N ARG A 49 -11.44 -7.61 0.00
CA ARG A 49 -11.39 -6.30 0.65
C ARG A 49 -9.98 -5.94 1.13
N GLU A 50 -9.25 -6.91 1.67
CA GLU A 50 -7.87 -6.72 2.11
C GLU A 50 -6.97 -6.34 0.92
N TRP A 51 -7.09 -7.03 -0.22
CA TRP A 51 -6.34 -6.70 -1.44
C TRP A 51 -6.72 -5.36 -2.07
N MET A 52 -8.01 -4.99 -2.07
CA MET A 52 -8.43 -3.64 -2.50
C MET A 52 -7.77 -2.55 -1.65
N SER A 53 -7.73 -2.71 -0.33
CA SER A 53 -7.06 -1.76 0.56
C SER A 53 -5.56 -1.69 0.27
N THR A 54 -4.90 -2.81 -0.01
CA THR A 54 -3.48 -2.84 -0.42
C THR A 54 -3.27 -2.08 -1.74
N ALA A 55 -4.12 -2.32 -2.73
CA ALA A 55 -4.05 -1.63 -4.02
C ALA A 55 -4.22 -0.10 -3.90
N GLU A 56 -5.08 0.36 -2.98
CA GLU A 56 -5.25 1.79 -2.68
C GLU A 56 -3.97 2.43 -2.09
N ILE A 57 -3.22 1.69 -1.27
CA ILE A 57 -1.91 2.15 -0.76
C ILE A 57 -0.95 2.38 -1.91
N TYR A 58 -0.83 1.43 -2.85
CA TYR A 58 0.07 1.58 -4.01
C TYR A 58 -0.35 2.73 -4.93
N ARG A 59 -1.66 2.92 -5.15
CA ARG A 59 -2.21 4.06 -5.90
C ARG A 59 -1.78 5.41 -5.31
N ASN A 60 -1.73 5.51 -3.98
CA ASN A 60 -1.38 6.75 -3.28
C ASN A 60 0.13 6.89 -3.04
N ALA A 61 0.87 5.79 -2.91
CA ALA A 61 2.32 5.78 -2.71
C ALA A 61 3.08 6.42 -3.90
N GLY A 62 2.57 6.25 -5.13
CA GLY A 62 3.08 6.95 -6.31
C GLY A 62 2.97 8.49 -6.23
N GLN A 63 2.12 9.02 -5.34
CA GLN A 63 1.93 10.46 -5.11
C GLN A 63 2.75 10.97 -3.89
N CYS A 64 3.18 10.08 -2.99
CA CYS A 64 3.92 10.44 -1.77
C CYS A 64 5.45 10.62 -1.99
N SER A 65 5.98 10.37 -3.19
CA SER A 65 7.39 10.67 -3.51
C SER A 65 7.70 12.18 -3.58
N GLY A 66 6.71 13.05 -3.34
CA GLY A 66 6.82 14.51 -3.40
C GLY A 66 7.03 15.22 -2.07
N VAL A 67 7.26 14.54 -0.94
CA VAL A 67 7.75 15.22 0.27
C VAL A 67 9.26 15.31 0.24
N HIS A 68 9.78 16.16 -0.64
CA HIS A 68 11.05 16.81 -0.34
C HIS A 68 10.85 17.55 0.99
N ALA A 69 11.42 16.99 2.06
CA ALA A 69 11.70 17.71 3.29
C ALA A 69 12.78 18.76 3.00
N GLY A 70 12.47 19.73 2.14
CA GLY A 70 13.16 21.01 2.01
C GLY A 70 12.71 21.91 3.15
N GLY A 71 12.98 21.49 4.39
CA GLY A 71 12.88 22.34 5.56
C GLY A 71 14.16 23.16 5.66
N GLU A 72 14.35 24.10 4.74
CA GLU A 72 15.36 25.15 4.89
C GLU A 72 14.88 26.08 6.02
N GLY A 73 15.22 25.73 7.25
CA GLY A 73 15.03 26.61 8.40
C GLY A 73 15.86 27.88 8.22
N PRO A 74 15.30 29.08 8.45
CA PRO A 74 16.02 30.33 8.27
C PRO A 74 17.16 30.44 9.28
N ARG A 75 18.28 31.02 8.82
CA ARG A 75 19.39 31.49 9.64
C ARG A 75 18.89 32.13 10.95
N GLY A 76 19.23 31.55 12.09
CA GLY A 76 18.96 32.17 13.38
C GLY A 76 19.22 31.25 14.57
N SER A 77 20.21 31.64 15.38
CA SER A 77 20.26 31.35 16.82
C SER A 77 20.80 29.99 17.27
N ALA A 78 22.11 29.76 17.04
CA ALA A 78 22.90 29.04 18.04
C ALA A 78 23.22 29.99 19.22
N LEU A 79 22.21 30.27 20.05
CA LEU A 79 22.42 30.76 21.42
C LEU A 79 22.67 29.52 22.28
N TRP A 80 23.88 28.98 22.24
CA TRP A 80 24.34 28.05 23.27
C TRP A 80 24.87 28.89 24.42
N GLY A 81 24.06 28.97 25.47
CA GLY A 81 24.46 29.50 26.75
C GLY A 81 25.56 28.63 27.36
N ALA A 82 26.71 29.26 27.61
CA ALA A 82 27.62 28.86 28.67
C ALA A 82 28.44 30.10 29.08
N SER A 83 27.82 30.93 29.92
CA SER A 83 28.55 31.95 30.69
C SER A 83 28.90 31.34 32.04
N VAL A 84 30.18 31.04 32.27
CA VAL A 84 30.81 31.16 33.59
C VAL A 84 32.29 31.54 33.40
N PRO A 85 32.73 32.74 33.82
CA PRO A 85 34.14 33.11 33.85
C PRO A 85 34.83 32.72 35.17
N GLU A 86 36.13 32.47 35.05
CA GLU A 86 37.08 32.12 36.11
C GLU A 86 37.24 33.21 37.18
N ARG A 87 37.52 32.78 38.42
CA ARG A 87 38.22 33.59 39.42
C ARG A 87 39.08 32.73 40.33
#